data_AF-A0A929A3Z6-F1
#
_entry.id   AF-A0A929A3Z6-F1
#
_cell.length_a   1.000
_cell.length_b   1.000
_cell.length_c   1.000
_cell.angle_alpha   90.00
_cell.angle_beta   90.00
_cell.angle_gamma   90.00
#
_symmetry.space_group_name_H-M   'P 1'
#
loop_
_entity.id
_entity.type
_entity.pdbx_description
1 polymer ?
#
loop_
_entity_poly.entity_id
_entity_poly.type
_entity_poly.pdbx_seq_one_letter_code
_entity_poly.pdbx_strand_id
1 'polypeptide(L)'
;MVATAWEPQQAAWPLGGHCQPSRSLPKLSTVGHTRRNYQQRLSNSSQTVGFTLRTTQPDDWQSIRLRFEDWEALHHHIASTRPIGFAESLPLDHWVLIQPHQWGPRQFDKVTQQFTWMLFDPDDRPLMLRISSASTSAKALEKLERLEREEVNGAGIIGSVYLERDAIYCHPIALCRHPKPGQSAILNLYFSSSGEESSGAIAPDVAFEPTPTDAELNSASLTSIEWLITILQRLAEKGIGVLGEDIYQDLSRLAGYFEKVGMTTLEAAIRDLMQPGQRPASQLLKTRYLCRLYSWDQSSEFKA
;
A
#
# COMPACT_ATOMS: atom_id res chain seq x y z
N MET A 1 9.83 -18.20 -42.78
CA MET A 1 9.94 -17.18 -41.72
C MET A 1 9.17 -17.72 -40.52
N VAL A 2 9.87 -18.30 -39.55
CA VAL A 2 9.25 -19.03 -38.43
C VAL A 2 9.53 -18.25 -37.15
N ALA A 3 8.48 -17.88 -36.42
CA ALA A 3 8.62 -17.24 -35.12
C ALA A 3 8.99 -18.29 -34.07
N THR A 4 10.21 -18.20 -33.54
CA THR A 4 10.67 -19.07 -32.45
C THR A 4 9.94 -18.68 -31.18
N ALA A 5 9.17 -19.61 -30.60
CA ALA A 5 8.56 -19.40 -29.29
C ALA A 5 9.67 -19.22 -28.23
N TRP A 6 9.52 -18.20 -27.37
CA TRP A 6 10.45 -17.93 -26.29
C TRP A 6 10.08 -18.76 -25.06
N GLU A 7 10.86 -19.79 -24.78
CA GLU A 7 10.66 -20.69 -23.64
C GLU A 7 11.42 -20.16 -22.41
N PRO A 8 10.74 -19.82 -21.30
CA PRO A 8 11.40 -19.28 -20.11
C PRO A 8 12.19 -20.38 -19.40
N GLN A 9 13.52 -20.27 -19.40
CA GLN A 9 14.39 -21.20 -18.68
C GLN A 9 14.12 -21.16 -17.18
N GLN A 10 13.66 -22.28 -16.64
CA GLN A 10 13.41 -22.46 -15.22
C GLN A 10 14.73 -22.68 -14.47
N ALA A 11 15.13 -21.70 -13.65
CA ALA A 11 16.19 -21.87 -12.66
C ALA A 11 15.62 -21.53 -11.27
N ALA A 12 15.34 -22.56 -10.48
CA ALA A 12 14.92 -22.38 -9.09
C ALA A 12 16.11 -21.92 -8.25
N TRP A 13 16.00 -20.73 -7.65
CA TRP A 13 17.05 -20.17 -6.79
C TRP A 13 16.78 -20.51 -5.33
N PRO A 14 17.60 -21.33 -4.65
CA PRO A 14 17.66 -21.31 -3.20
C PRO A 14 18.30 -19.98 -2.76
N LEU A 15 17.74 -19.31 -1.76
CA LEU A 15 18.23 -18.02 -1.25
C LEU A 15 19.53 -18.13 -0.41
N GLY A 16 20.39 -19.11 -0.70
CA GLY A 16 21.64 -19.37 0.00
C GLY A 16 22.82 -19.47 -0.95
N GLY A 17 23.67 -18.43 -0.95
CA GLY A 17 24.97 -18.44 -1.63
C GLY A 17 25.00 -17.82 -3.04
N HIS A 18 26.12 -17.16 -3.34
CA HIS A 18 26.52 -16.66 -4.66
C HIS A 18 25.77 -15.45 -5.26
N CYS A 19 25.79 -14.33 -4.54
CA CYS A 19 25.83 -13.00 -5.17
C CYS A 19 27.24 -12.41 -5.03
N GLN A 20 28.08 -12.51 -6.08
CA GLN A 20 29.28 -11.67 -6.16
C GLN A 20 28.85 -10.23 -6.49
N PRO A 21 29.20 -9.21 -5.67
CA PRO A 21 28.51 -7.93 -5.66
C PRO A 21 28.89 -6.94 -6.78
N SER A 22 29.87 -7.26 -7.64
CA SER A 22 30.49 -6.27 -8.53
C SER A 22 29.75 -5.97 -9.84
N ARG A 23 28.74 -6.75 -10.25
CA ARG A 23 28.06 -6.61 -11.56
C ARG A 23 26.54 -6.92 -11.58
N SER A 24 25.84 -6.80 -10.45
CA SER A 24 24.39 -6.96 -10.46
C SER A 24 23.67 -5.71 -10.99
N LEU A 25 23.32 -5.75 -12.27
CA LEU A 25 22.36 -4.84 -12.90
C LEU A 25 21.03 -4.83 -12.12
N PRO A 26 20.24 -3.73 -12.10
CA PRO A 26 18.94 -3.72 -11.44
C PRO A 26 17.98 -4.72 -12.08
N LYS A 27 17.47 -5.64 -11.26
CA LYS A 27 16.61 -6.75 -11.65
C LYS A 27 15.18 -6.48 -11.20
N LEU A 28 14.27 -6.20 -12.14
CA LEU A 28 12.84 -6.29 -11.89
C LEU A 28 12.54 -7.73 -11.48
N SER A 29 12.12 -7.92 -10.22
CA SER A 29 11.88 -9.24 -9.66
C SER A 29 10.47 -9.33 -9.09
N THR A 30 9.71 -10.33 -9.49
CA THR A 30 8.47 -10.73 -8.79
C THR A 30 8.82 -11.68 -7.67
N VAL A 31 8.16 -11.52 -6.52
CA VAL A 31 8.37 -12.43 -5.37
C VAL A 31 7.08 -13.19 -5.08
N GLY A 32 7.05 -14.47 -5.45
CA GLY A 32 5.95 -15.39 -5.19
C GLY A 32 5.96 -15.90 -3.74
N HIS A 33 4.78 -16.31 -3.27
CA HIS A 33 4.56 -16.94 -1.95
C HIS A 33 5.01 -16.13 -0.72
N THR A 34 5.12 -14.81 -0.86
CA THR A 34 5.23 -13.90 0.30
C THR A 34 3.85 -13.67 0.92
N ARG A 35 3.80 -13.52 2.25
CA ARG A 35 2.64 -12.96 2.95
C ARG A 35 3.00 -11.53 3.37
N ARG A 36 2.04 -10.61 3.28
CA ARG A 36 2.19 -9.22 3.68
C ARG A 36 1.44 -9.03 5.00
N ASN A 37 2.10 -8.48 6.03
CA ASN A 37 1.42 -8.17 7.30
C ASN A 37 0.69 -6.81 7.22
N TYR A 38 -0.07 -6.45 8.26
CA TYR A 38 -0.78 -5.17 8.33
C TYR A 38 0.15 -3.94 8.27
N GLN A 39 1.43 -4.10 8.61
CA GLN A 39 2.48 -3.07 8.47
C GLN A 39 3.10 -3.05 7.06
N GLN A 40 2.48 -3.73 6.11
CA GLN A 40 2.91 -3.86 4.71
C GLN A 40 4.26 -4.56 4.48
N ARG A 41 4.86 -5.16 5.52
CA ARG A 41 6.12 -5.92 5.47
C ARG A 41 5.86 -7.32 4.91
N LEU A 42 6.70 -7.73 3.96
CA LEU A 42 6.71 -9.11 3.45
C LEU A 42 7.39 -10.03 4.47
N SER A 43 6.72 -11.11 4.87
CA SER A 43 7.32 -12.17 5.67
C SER A 43 8.14 -13.10 4.77
N ASN A 44 9.38 -13.38 5.16
CA ASN A 44 10.19 -14.41 4.54
C ASN A 44 9.65 -15.80 4.96
N SER A 45 9.36 -16.65 3.99
CA SER A 45 8.97 -18.05 4.18
C SER A 45 9.95 -18.95 3.42
N SER A 46 10.12 -20.21 3.84
CA SER A 46 10.92 -21.20 3.09
C SER A 46 10.37 -21.51 1.68
N GLN A 47 9.19 -21.00 1.35
CA GLN A 47 8.54 -21.12 0.04
C GLN A 47 8.64 -19.83 -0.80
N THR A 48 9.27 -18.77 -0.27
CA THR A 48 9.38 -17.47 -0.95
C THR A 48 10.33 -17.58 -2.15
N VAL A 49 9.80 -17.45 -3.37
CA VAL A 49 10.59 -17.56 -4.61
C VAL A 49 10.65 -16.20 -5.32
N GLY A 50 11.86 -15.71 -5.56
CA GLY A 50 12.10 -14.52 -6.38
C GLY A 50 12.39 -14.91 -7.83
N PHE A 51 11.62 -14.39 -8.78
CA PHE A 51 11.88 -14.51 -10.21
C PHE A 51 12.33 -13.16 -10.76
N THR A 52 13.51 -13.09 -11.38
CA THR A 52 13.90 -11.90 -12.16
C THR A 52 13.17 -11.92 -13.50
N LEU A 53 12.18 -11.04 -13.67
CA LEU A 53 11.44 -10.87 -14.93
C LEU A 53 12.26 -10.16 -15.99
N ARG A 54 13.00 -9.11 -15.60
CA ARG A 54 13.80 -8.29 -16.51
C ARG A 54 15.01 -7.74 -15.79
N THR A 55 16.14 -7.77 -16.47
CA THR A 55 17.32 -7.02 -16.07
C THR A 55 17.31 -5.71 -16.85
N THR A 56 17.11 -4.59 -16.16
CA THR A 56 17.18 -3.25 -16.75
C THR A 56 18.62 -2.76 -16.64
N GLN A 57 19.12 -1.98 -17.61
CA GLN A 57 20.45 -1.37 -17.44
C GLN A 57 20.36 -0.26 -16.38
N PRO A 58 21.42 0.02 -15.60
CA PRO A 58 21.32 0.90 -14.45
C PRO A 58 21.08 2.35 -14.87
N ASP A 59 21.46 2.67 -16.11
CA ASP A 59 21.40 4.00 -16.72
C ASP A 59 20.01 4.27 -17.33
N ASP A 60 19.19 3.23 -17.50
CA ASP A 60 17.86 3.28 -18.10
C ASP A 60 16.76 3.66 -17.07
N TRP A 61 17.13 4.23 -15.92
CA TRP A 61 16.16 4.79 -14.95
C TRP A 61 15.36 5.97 -15.54
N GLN A 62 15.89 6.60 -16.60
CA GLN A 62 15.18 7.60 -17.39
C GLN A 62 13.95 7.04 -18.14
N SER A 63 13.87 5.72 -18.35
CA SER A 63 12.69 5.05 -18.95
C SER A 63 11.56 4.75 -17.96
N ILE A 64 11.72 5.10 -16.67
CA ILE A 64 10.65 4.92 -15.68
C ILE A 64 9.42 5.75 -16.09
N ARG A 65 8.32 5.06 -16.41
CA ARG A 65 7.10 5.66 -16.98
C ARG A 65 6.49 6.75 -16.10
N LEU A 66 6.51 6.57 -14.78
CA LEU A 66 5.98 7.54 -13.81
C LEU A 66 7.11 8.46 -13.32
N ARG A 67 7.64 9.28 -14.23
CA ARG A 67 8.69 10.27 -13.95
C ARG A 67 8.12 11.68 -13.99
N PHE A 68 8.42 12.48 -12.97
CA PHE A 68 7.95 13.86 -12.83
C PHE A 68 9.13 14.80 -12.55
N GLU A 69 9.26 15.80 -13.42
CA GLU A 69 10.17 16.95 -13.28
C GLU A 69 9.39 18.22 -12.84
N ASP A 70 8.05 18.15 -12.84
CA ASP A 70 7.09 19.22 -12.59
C ASP A 70 6.13 18.78 -11.46
N TRP A 71 5.97 19.60 -10.41
CA TRP A 71 5.13 19.23 -9.26
C TRP A 71 3.63 19.40 -9.50
N GLU A 72 3.20 20.19 -10.46
CA GLU A 72 1.79 20.31 -10.87
C GLU A 72 1.36 19.09 -11.69
N ALA A 73 2.22 18.61 -12.59
CA ALA A 73 2.02 17.31 -13.25
C ALA A 73 1.95 16.16 -12.23
N LEU A 74 2.81 16.18 -11.20
CA LEU A 74 2.78 15.22 -10.09
C LEU A 74 1.48 15.36 -9.26
N HIS A 75 1.05 16.59 -8.96
CA HIS A 75 -0.21 16.87 -8.26
C HIS A 75 -1.40 16.28 -9.02
N HIS A 76 -1.45 16.53 -10.34
CA HIS A 76 -2.51 16.03 -11.20
C HIS A 76 -2.52 14.50 -11.26
N HIS A 77 -1.35 13.85 -11.37
CA HIS A 77 -1.23 12.39 -11.30
C HIS A 77 -1.82 11.86 -9.98
N ILE A 78 -1.35 12.35 -8.83
CA ILE A 78 -1.83 11.89 -7.51
C ILE A 78 -3.33 12.15 -7.35
N ALA A 79 -3.83 13.31 -7.77
CA ALA A 79 -5.26 13.63 -7.72
C ALA A 79 -6.10 12.69 -8.61
N SER A 80 -5.55 12.22 -9.74
CA SER A 80 -6.22 11.31 -10.67
C SER A 80 -6.17 9.83 -10.24
N THR A 81 -5.08 9.39 -9.58
CA THR A 81 -4.93 8.02 -9.07
C THR A 81 -5.45 7.83 -7.66
N ARG A 82 -5.70 8.92 -6.92
CA ARG A 82 -6.28 8.86 -5.57
C ARG A 82 -7.70 8.27 -5.66
N PRO A 83 -7.95 7.12 -5.02
CA PRO A 83 -9.28 6.54 -4.99
C PRO A 83 -10.25 7.48 -4.29
N ILE A 84 -11.41 7.70 -4.92
CA ILE A 84 -12.50 8.47 -4.33
C ILE A 84 -13.34 7.50 -3.48
N GLY A 85 -13.36 7.71 -2.16
CA GLY A 85 -14.08 6.86 -1.20
C GLY A 85 -13.22 5.71 -0.65
N PHE A 86 -13.77 4.49 -0.64
CA PHE A 86 -13.17 3.29 -0.07
C PHE A 86 -12.42 2.40 -1.08
N ALA A 87 -12.22 2.82 -2.33
CA ALA A 87 -11.45 2.00 -3.26
C ALA A 87 -9.99 1.89 -2.79
N GLU A 88 -9.39 0.69 -2.85
CA GLU A 88 -7.95 0.55 -2.65
C GLU A 88 -7.21 1.20 -3.84
N SER A 89 -6.26 2.08 -3.55
CA SER A 89 -5.27 2.47 -4.57
C SER A 89 -4.29 1.33 -4.78
N LEU A 90 -3.89 1.05 -6.02
CA LEU A 90 -2.78 0.12 -6.23
C LEU A 90 -1.52 0.74 -5.59
N PRO A 91 -0.79 0.03 -4.71
CA PRO A 91 0.34 0.61 -3.99
C PRO A 91 1.45 1.18 -4.89
N LEU A 92 1.51 0.73 -6.14
CA LEU A 92 2.48 1.16 -7.14
C LEU A 92 2.08 2.48 -7.85
N ASP A 93 0.80 2.88 -7.81
CA ASP A 93 0.35 4.14 -8.46
C ASP A 93 0.94 5.38 -7.78
N HIS A 94 1.31 5.23 -6.51
CA HIS A 94 1.99 6.25 -5.69
C HIS A 94 3.52 6.17 -5.76
N TRP A 95 4.08 5.17 -6.45
CA TRP A 95 5.53 4.99 -6.56
C TRP A 95 6.02 5.67 -7.83
N VAL A 96 6.67 6.81 -7.65
CA VAL A 96 7.08 7.70 -8.73
C VAL A 96 8.58 7.94 -8.70
N LEU A 97 9.16 8.26 -9.85
CA LEU A 97 10.47 8.88 -9.97
C LEU A 97 10.29 10.40 -9.99
N ILE A 98 10.76 11.05 -8.93
CA ILE A 98 10.84 12.51 -8.79
C ILE A 98 12.23 12.95 -9.26
N GLN A 99 12.31 13.87 -10.21
CA GLN A 99 13.58 14.41 -10.72
C GLN A 99 13.61 15.92 -10.44
N PRO A 100 14.17 16.34 -9.29
CA PRO A 100 14.18 17.75 -8.90
C PRO A 100 15.09 18.59 -9.79
N HIS A 101 14.68 19.82 -10.06
CA HIS A 101 15.53 20.84 -10.69
C HIS A 101 16.61 21.33 -9.71
N GLN A 102 16.22 21.57 -8.45
CA GLN A 102 17.14 22.00 -7.40
C GLN A 102 16.87 21.27 -6.07
N TRP A 103 17.96 20.97 -5.36
CA TRP A 103 17.92 20.48 -3.98
C TRP A 103 18.06 21.66 -3.01
N GLY A 104 17.06 21.83 -2.15
CA GLY A 104 16.97 22.88 -1.15
C GLY A 104 17.63 22.50 0.19
N PRO A 105 17.32 23.24 1.27
CA PRO A 105 17.84 22.93 2.60
C PRO A 105 17.30 21.59 3.12
N ARG A 106 18.11 20.97 3.98
CA ARG A 106 17.79 19.79 4.77
C ARG A 106 17.71 20.16 6.24
N GLN A 107 16.73 19.62 6.97
CA GLN A 107 16.51 19.89 8.38
C GLN A 107 16.00 18.64 9.09
N PHE A 108 16.56 18.36 10.27
CA PHE A 108 16.01 17.39 11.21
C PHE A 108 15.31 18.13 12.36
N ASP A 109 14.00 17.97 12.48
CA ASP A 109 13.25 18.47 13.62
C ASP A 109 13.33 17.47 14.78
N LYS A 110 13.95 17.90 15.88
CA LYS A 110 14.11 17.11 17.11
C LYS A 110 12.80 16.92 17.89
N VAL A 111 11.79 17.76 17.66
CA VAL A 111 10.49 17.68 18.35
C VAL A 111 9.58 16.67 17.65
N THR A 112 9.34 16.83 16.35
CA THR A 112 8.54 15.85 15.58
C THR A 112 9.31 14.60 15.18
N GLN A 113 10.63 14.56 15.43
CA GLN A 113 11.53 13.47 15.04
C GLN A 113 11.44 13.18 13.53
N GLN A 114 11.37 14.23 12.70
CA GLN A 114 11.30 14.12 11.25
C GLN A 114 12.52 14.76 10.57
N PHE A 115 13.10 14.02 9.63
CA PHE A 115 13.97 14.58 8.61
C PHE A 115 13.13 15.12 7.46
N THR A 116 13.49 16.33 7.02
CA THR A 116 12.89 17.04 5.91
C THR A 116 13.99 17.49 4.95
N TRP A 117 13.70 17.43 3.65
CA TRP A 117 14.57 17.98 2.61
C TRP A 117 13.70 18.56 1.51
N MET A 118 13.87 19.86 1.23
CA MET A 118 13.10 20.53 0.19
C MET A 118 13.67 20.23 -1.19
N LEU A 119 12.79 19.98 -2.14
CA LEU A 119 13.05 19.85 -3.57
C LEU A 119 12.33 20.96 -4.31
N PHE A 120 12.90 21.43 -5.41
CA PHE A 120 12.27 22.40 -6.30
C PHE A 120 12.18 21.86 -7.72
N ASP A 121 11.09 22.20 -8.41
CA ASP A 121 10.91 22.00 -9.85
C ASP A 121 11.44 23.22 -10.64
N PRO A 122 11.36 23.26 -11.98
CA PRO A 122 11.82 24.40 -12.78
C PRO A 122 11.10 25.73 -12.51
N ASP A 123 9.96 25.72 -11.80
CA ASP A 123 9.15 26.89 -11.46
C ASP A 123 9.35 27.32 -9.98
N ASP A 124 10.43 26.87 -9.34
CA ASP A 124 10.78 27.10 -7.92
C ASP A 124 9.68 26.66 -6.91
N ARG A 125 8.78 25.74 -7.30
CA ARG A 125 7.73 25.24 -6.41
C ARG A 125 8.32 24.18 -5.46
N PRO A 126 8.01 24.22 -4.14
CA PRO A 126 8.59 23.29 -3.18
C PRO A 126 7.83 21.96 -3.09
N LEU A 127 8.57 20.85 -3.11
CA LEU A 127 8.12 19.50 -2.74
C LEU A 127 8.93 19.02 -1.54
N MET A 128 8.27 18.60 -0.47
CA MET A 128 8.97 18.21 0.77
C MET A 128 9.15 16.69 0.88
N LEU A 129 10.40 16.24 0.91
CA LEU A 129 10.77 14.89 1.32
C LEU A 129 10.60 14.74 2.83
N ARG A 130 9.98 13.64 3.29
CA ARG A 130 9.79 13.35 4.72
C ARG A 130 10.15 11.91 5.08
N ILE A 131 10.99 11.78 6.11
CA ILE A 131 11.25 10.52 6.82
C ILE A 131 11.09 10.75 8.32
N SER A 132 10.17 10.03 8.94
CA SER A 132 10.09 9.95 10.39
C SER A 132 11.21 9.08 10.94
N SER A 133 11.86 9.53 12.02
CA SER A 133 12.89 8.79 12.75
C SER A 133 12.27 7.61 13.48
N ALA A 134 12.62 6.42 13.03
CA ALA A 134 12.19 5.14 13.58
C ALA A 134 13.36 4.15 13.44
N SER A 135 13.32 3.06 14.20
CA SER A 135 14.33 1.99 14.09
C SER A 135 14.46 1.41 12.68
N THR A 136 13.38 1.44 11.89
CA THR A 136 13.34 1.00 10.49
C THR A 136 13.93 2.01 9.51
N SER A 137 13.98 3.31 9.84
CA SER A 137 14.45 4.38 8.95
C SER A 137 15.84 4.92 9.30
N ALA A 138 16.43 4.51 10.42
CA ALA A 138 17.75 4.98 10.87
C ALA A 138 18.84 4.88 9.77
N LYS A 139 18.93 3.74 9.06
CA LYS A 139 19.87 3.56 7.94
C LYS A 139 19.57 4.46 6.72
N ALA A 140 18.31 4.85 6.52
CA ALA A 140 17.92 5.79 5.45
C ALA A 140 18.32 7.22 5.82
N LEU A 141 18.09 7.63 7.07
CA LEU A 141 18.52 8.93 7.60
C LEU A 141 20.04 9.09 7.55
N GLU A 142 20.79 8.12 8.08
CA GLU A 142 22.25 8.11 8.08
C GLU A 142 22.84 8.29 6.67
N LYS A 143 22.23 7.67 5.65
CA LYS A 143 22.64 7.85 4.24
C LYS A 143 22.32 9.25 3.73
N LEU A 144 21.10 9.76 3.93
CA LEU A 144 20.70 11.08 3.44
C LEU A 144 21.47 12.23 4.10
N GLU A 145 21.84 12.09 5.37
CA GLU A 145 22.70 13.05 6.07
C GLU A 145 24.13 13.07 5.53
N ARG A 146 24.64 11.91 5.08
CA ARG A 146 25.97 11.76 4.47
C ARG A 146 26.06 12.17 3.01
N LEU A 147 24.95 12.28 2.27
CA LEU A 147 24.99 12.69 0.87
C LEU A 147 25.57 14.10 0.72
N GLU A 148 26.55 14.23 -0.18
CA GLU A 148 27.14 15.50 -0.59
C GLU A 148 26.33 16.15 -1.72
N ARG A 149 26.50 17.47 -1.94
CA ARG A 149 25.71 18.22 -2.93
C ARG A 149 25.99 17.74 -4.35
N GLU A 150 27.23 17.31 -4.59
CA GLU A 150 27.78 16.76 -5.82
C GLU A 150 27.23 15.36 -6.13
N GLU A 151 26.73 14.63 -5.14
CA GLU A 151 26.09 13.32 -5.34
C GLU A 151 24.61 13.40 -5.71
N VAL A 152 23.95 14.48 -5.27
CA VAL A 152 22.52 14.70 -5.55
C VAL A 152 22.27 15.59 -6.78
N ASN A 153 23.29 16.29 -7.29
CA ASN A 153 23.16 17.08 -8.51
C ASN A 153 22.79 16.19 -9.71
N GLY A 154 21.65 16.47 -10.35
CA GLY A 154 21.07 15.63 -11.41
C GLY A 154 20.51 14.27 -10.94
N ALA A 155 20.48 13.99 -9.64
CA ALA A 155 19.93 12.76 -9.11
C ALA A 155 18.40 12.82 -8.97
N GLY A 156 17.72 11.76 -9.39
CA GLY A 156 16.30 11.53 -9.13
C GLY A 156 16.06 10.69 -7.88
N ILE A 157 14.82 10.65 -7.41
CA ILE A 157 14.37 9.93 -6.22
C ILE A 157 13.22 9.02 -6.62
N ILE A 158 13.34 7.72 -6.35
CA ILE A 158 12.18 6.84 -6.34
C ILE A 158 11.56 6.94 -4.94
N GLY A 159 10.29 7.33 -4.87
CA GLY A 159 9.59 7.55 -3.61
C GLY A 159 8.09 7.28 -3.69
N SER A 160 7.48 7.07 -2.53
CA SER A 160 6.03 7.01 -2.38
C SER A 160 5.50 8.41 -2.12
N VAL A 161 4.63 8.92 -2.99
CA VAL A 161 4.00 10.24 -2.83
C VAL A 161 2.64 10.15 -2.16
N TYR A 162 2.25 11.20 -1.43
CA TYR A 162 0.94 11.32 -0.78
C TYR A 162 0.57 12.79 -0.58
N LEU A 163 -0.74 13.05 -0.44
CA LEU A 163 -1.30 14.36 -0.11
C LEU A 163 -1.68 14.43 1.37
N GLU A 164 -1.18 15.44 2.08
CA GLU A 164 -1.62 15.81 3.44
C GLU A 164 -1.90 17.32 3.45
N ARG A 165 -3.14 17.72 3.81
CA ARG A 165 -3.58 19.14 3.88
C ARG A 165 -3.23 19.94 2.61
N ASP A 166 -3.57 19.35 1.46
CA ASP A 166 -3.34 19.88 0.10
C ASP A 166 -1.86 20.12 -0.29
N ALA A 167 -0.89 19.73 0.56
CA ALA A 167 0.52 19.66 0.21
C ALA A 167 0.90 18.23 -0.22
N ILE A 168 1.73 18.13 -1.27
CA ILE A 168 2.37 16.86 -1.66
C ILE A 168 3.58 16.63 -0.77
N TYR A 169 3.72 15.40 -0.29
CA TYR A 169 4.91 14.90 0.37
C TYR A 169 5.45 13.68 -0.37
N CYS A 170 6.77 13.52 -0.36
CA CYS A 170 7.43 12.34 -0.87
C CYS A 170 8.15 11.60 0.27
N HIS A 171 7.86 10.31 0.41
CA HIS A 171 8.64 9.39 1.23
C HIS A 171 9.68 8.68 0.34
N PRO A 172 10.97 9.06 0.40
CA PRO A 172 11.98 8.53 -0.51
C PRO A 172 12.32 7.08 -0.17
N ILE A 173 12.46 6.23 -1.20
CA ILE A 173 12.77 4.80 -1.10
C ILE A 173 14.20 4.52 -1.60
N ALA A 174 14.58 5.15 -2.72
CA ALA A 174 15.90 5.06 -3.31
C ALA A 174 16.29 6.35 -4.04
N LEU A 175 17.59 6.62 -4.15
CA LEU A 175 18.17 7.70 -4.96
C LEU A 175 18.73 7.10 -6.26
N CYS A 176 18.33 7.65 -7.40
CA CYS A 176 18.89 7.36 -8.73
C CYS A 176 19.90 8.45 -9.09
N ARG A 177 21.17 8.09 -9.19
CA ARG A 177 22.29 9.00 -9.49
C ARG A 177 23.04 8.52 -10.72
N HIS A 178 23.84 9.40 -11.31
CA HIS A 178 24.75 8.99 -12.38
C HIS A 178 25.72 7.89 -11.90
N PRO A 179 26.00 6.86 -12.72
CA PRO A 179 26.92 5.79 -12.36
C PRO A 179 28.33 6.34 -12.15
N LYS A 180 28.93 6.06 -11.00
CA LYS A 180 30.37 6.26 -10.74
C LYS A 180 31.06 4.90 -10.77
N PRO A 181 32.31 4.78 -11.29
CA PRO A 181 33.04 3.50 -11.29
C PRO A 181 33.08 2.87 -9.90
N GLY A 182 32.62 1.61 -9.79
CA GLY A 182 32.55 0.88 -8.52
C GLY A 182 31.36 1.22 -7.61
N GLN A 183 30.44 2.09 -8.02
CA GLN A 183 29.24 2.45 -7.26
C GLN A 183 27.95 2.13 -8.03
N SER A 184 26.91 1.70 -7.30
CA SER A 184 25.56 1.55 -7.88
C SER A 184 24.97 2.92 -8.25
N ALA A 185 24.37 2.99 -9.45
CA ALA A 185 23.53 4.11 -9.90
C ALA A 185 22.25 4.24 -9.07
N ILE A 186 21.77 3.16 -8.45
CA ILE A 186 20.62 3.19 -7.54
C ILE A 186 21.13 2.93 -6.12
N LEU A 187 21.04 3.96 -5.27
CA LEU A 187 21.30 3.89 -3.83
C LEU A 187 19.97 3.64 -3.11
N ASN A 188 19.71 2.40 -2.70
CA ASN A 188 18.57 2.11 -1.84
C ASN A 188 18.80 2.69 -0.44
N LEU A 189 17.82 3.40 0.12
CA LEU A 189 17.96 4.07 1.41
C LEU A 189 17.82 3.10 2.59
N TYR A 190 16.88 2.14 2.52
CA TYR A 190 16.56 1.25 3.64
C TYR A 190 17.49 0.04 3.77
N PHE A 191 17.89 -0.59 2.66
CA PHE A 191 18.71 -1.78 2.69
C PHE A 191 20.21 -1.44 2.79
N SER A 192 20.93 -2.11 3.69
CA SER A 192 22.40 -2.14 3.65
C SER A 192 22.87 -3.00 2.47
N SER A 193 23.92 -2.56 1.80
CA SER A 193 24.59 -3.33 0.75
C SER A 193 25.33 -4.52 1.35
N SER A 194 24.62 -5.65 1.43
CA SER A 194 25.09 -7.02 1.75
C SER A 194 25.92 -7.23 3.02
N GLY A 195 25.41 -8.02 3.97
CA GLY A 195 26.24 -8.69 4.99
C GLY A 195 25.55 -9.00 6.32
N GLU A 196 24.64 -8.14 6.76
CA GLU A 196 24.02 -8.25 8.09
C GLU A 196 22.71 -9.04 8.05
N GLU A 197 22.79 -10.33 8.36
CA GLU A 197 21.62 -11.18 8.60
C GLU A 197 20.94 -10.77 9.93
N SER A 198 19.88 -9.96 9.85
CA SER A 198 19.07 -9.60 11.01
C SER A 198 18.11 -10.74 11.37
N SER A 199 18.49 -11.57 12.33
CA SER A 199 17.59 -12.55 12.96
C SER A 199 16.53 -11.82 13.81
N GLY A 200 15.25 -12.03 13.50
CA GLY A 200 14.14 -11.35 14.17
C GLY A 200 12.90 -12.23 14.25
N ALA A 201 12.51 -12.58 15.48
CA ALA A 201 11.41 -13.49 15.77
C ALA A 201 10.02 -12.93 15.38
N ILE A 202 9.07 -13.84 15.15
CA ILE A 202 7.68 -13.54 14.77
C ILE A 202 6.78 -13.79 15.99
N ALA A 203 5.91 -12.83 16.31
CA ALA A 203 4.85 -12.97 17.32
C ALA A 203 3.51 -13.37 16.65
N PRO A 204 2.65 -14.16 17.33
CA PRO A 204 1.36 -14.59 16.78
C PRO A 204 0.28 -13.51 16.87
N ASP A 205 -0.68 -13.60 15.95
CA ASP A 205 -1.83 -12.69 15.80
C ASP A 205 -3.11 -13.39 16.28
N VAL A 206 -4.04 -12.65 16.90
CA VAL A 206 -5.29 -13.19 17.46
C VAL A 206 -6.43 -12.19 17.24
N ALA A 207 -7.48 -12.63 16.55
CA ALA A 207 -8.76 -11.93 16.49
C ALA A 207 -9.89 -12.95 16.64
N PHE A 208 -10.91 -12.59 17.44
CA PHE A 208 -12.11 -13.38 17.65
C PHE A 208 -13.27 -12.44 17.92
N GLU A 209 -14.36 -12.56 17.16
CA GLU A 209 -15.67 -11.97 17.49
C GLU A 209 -16.72 -13.09 17.32
N PRO A 210 -17.50 -13.40 18.38
CA PRO A 210 -18.66 -14.28 18.32
C PRO A 210 -19.96 -13.49 18.47
N THR A 211 -21.09 -14.07 18.08
CA THR A 211 -22.42 -13.51 18.41
C THR A 211 -23.54 -14.61 18.42
N PRO A 212 -24.65 -14.50 19.21
CA PRO A 212 -25.51 -15.63 19.67
C PRO A 212 -27.01 -15.75 19.16
N THR A 213 -27.85 -16.63 19.78
CA THR A 213 -29.07 -17.42 19.32
C THR A 213 -30.59 -16.97 19.38
N ASP A 214 -31.33 -16.85 20.52
CA ASP A 214 -32.83 -16.77 20.60
C ASP A 214 -33.55 -15.69 21.53
N ALA A 215 -33.08 -15.31 22.74
CA ALA A 215 -33.44 -14.02 23.47
C ALA A 215 -32.80 -12.74 22.85
N GLU A 216 -32.68 -12.84 21.56
CA GLU A 216 -31.40 -13.35 21.07
C GLU A 216 -31.66 -13.92 19.66
N LEU A 217 -32.91 -13.89 19.15
CA LEU A 217 -33.37 -13.59 17.76
C LEU A 217 -33.18 -12.07 17.50
N ASN A 218 -33.31 -11.26 18.55
CA ASN A 218 -32.80 -9.89 18.61
C ASN A 218 -31.27 -9.88 18.65
N SER A 219 -30.62 -10.68 19.48
CA SER A 219 -29.15 -10.85 19.47
C SER A 219 -28.58 -11.66 18.29
N ALA A 220 -29.37 -12.44 17.56
CA ALA A 220 -29.01 -13.13 16.31
C ALA A 220 -29.26 -12.20 15.11
N SER A 221 -30.18 -11.26 15.28
CA SER A 221 -30.22 -10.05 14.46
C SER A 221 -29.02 -9.17 14.77
N LEU A 222 -28.65 -8.91 16.04
CA LEU A 222 -27.42 -8.19 16.40
C LEU A 222 -26.18 -8.97 15.93
N THR A 223 -26.19 -10.30 15.95
CA THR A 223 -25.17 -11.20 15.36
C THR A 223 -25.05 -10.97 13.88
N SER A 224 -26.19 -11.00 13.19
CA SER A 224 -26.22 -10.83 11.76
C SER A 224 -25.90 -9.38 11.38
N ILE A 225 -26.19 -8.40 12.24
CA ILE A 225 -25.89 -6.97 12.08
C ILE A 225 -24.41 -6.70 12.34
N GLU A 226 -23.81 -7.30 13.37
CA GLU A 226 -22.39 -7.24 13.70
C GLU A 226 -21.58 -8.00 12.64
N TRP A 227 -22.02 -9.19 12.23
CA TRP A 227 -21.42 -9.91 11.11
C TRP A 227 -21.54 -9.16 9.79
N LEU A 228 -22.70 -8.54 9.51
CA LEU A 228 -22.86 -7.63 8.37
C LEU A 228 -21.95 -6.40 8.50
N ILE A 229 -21.83 -5.80 9.68
CA ILE A 229 -20.89 -4.71 9.98
C ILE A 229 -19.46 -5.14 9.63
N THR A 230 -19.07 -6.36 9.99
CA THR A 230 -17.76 -6.93 9.70
C THR A 230 -17.57 -7.16 8.20
N ILE A 231 -18.61 -7.58 7.46
CA ILE A 231 -18.56 -7.68 5.99
C ILE A 231 -18.49 -6.29 5.33
N LEU A 232 -19.29 -5.33 5.77
CA LEU A 232 -19.26 -3.95 5.30
C LEU A 232 -17.91 -3.31 5.59
N GLN A 233 -17.31 -3.56 6.75
CA GLN A 233 -15.97 -3.10 7.05
C GLN A 233 -14.92 -3.77 6.14
N ARG A 234 -14.99 -5.09 5.94
CA ARG A 234 -14.11 -5.80 4.99
C ARG A 234 -14.24 -5.30 3.56
N LEU A 235 -15.44 -4.89 3.13
CA LEU A 235 -15.67 -4.28 1.81
C LEU A 235 -15.16 -2.84 1.72
N ALA A 236 -15.22 -2.09 2.82
CA ALA A 236 -14.66 -0.74 2.92
C ALA A 236 -13.13 -0.77 2.91
N GLU A 237 -12.54 -1.81 3.51
CA GLU A 237 -11.09 -2.02 3.55
C GLU A 237 -10.57 -2.51 2.18
N LYS A 238 -11.18 -3.56 1.60
CA LYS A 238 -10.74 -4.18 0.34
C LYS A 238 -11.04 -3.37 -0.93
N GLY A 239 -11.82 -2.32 -0.83
CA GLY A 239 -12.41 -1.66 -1.99
C GLY A 239 -13.52 -2.48 -2.64
N ILE A 240 -14.62 -1.81 -2.93
CA ILE A 240 -15.90 -2.46 -3.24
C ILE A 240 -16.10 -2.63 -4.76
N GLY A 241 -14.98 -2.66 -5.51
CA GLY A 241 -14.98 -2.71 -6.98
C GLY A 241 -15.24 -4.11 -7.54
N VAL A 242 -14.91 -5.16 -6.77
CA VAL A 242 -15.21 -6.56 -7.10
C VAL A 242 -15.66 -7.26 -5.82
N LEU A 243 -16.93 -7.65 -5.76
CA LEU A 243 -17.41 -8.54 -4.70
C LEU A 243 -16.86 -9.94 -4.99
N GLY A 244 -16.14 -10.52 -4.04
CA GLY A 244 -15.75 -11.93 -4.10
C GLY A 244 -16.98 -12.83 -4.01
N GLU A 245 -16.95 -13.98 -4.68
CA GLU A 245 -18.03 -14.99 -4.65
C GLU A 245 -18.38 -15.42 -3.21
N ASP A 246 -17.38 -15.46 -2.33
CA ASP A 246 -17.53 -15.70 -0.89
C ASP A 246 -18.36 -14.61 -0.20
N ILE A 247 -17.98 -13.34 -0.38
CA ILE A 247 -18.68 -12.19 0.20
C ILE A 247 -20.09 -12.07 -0.39
N TYR A 248 -20.25 -12.34 -1.69
CA TYR A 248 -21.53 -12.35 -2.37
C TYR A 248 -22.47 -13.41 -1.78
N GLN A 249 -21.98 -14.64 -1.54
CA GLN A 249 -22.76 -15.71 -0.92
C GLN A 249 -23.14 -15.40 0.54
N ASP A 250 -22.23 -14.80 1.32
CA ASP A 250 -22.50 -14.40 2.71
C ASP A 250 -23.51 -13.24 2.80
N LEU A 251 -23.37 -12.21 1.96
CA LEU A 251 -24.36 -11.15 1.83
C LEU A 251 -25.72 -11.70 1.36
N SER A 252 -25.75 -12.65 0.42
CA SER A 252 -26.98 -13.33 -0.01
C SER A 252 -27.66 -14.08 1.13
N ARG A 253 -26.88 -14.78 1.96
CA ARG A 253 -27.38 -15.51 3.14
C ARG A 253 -27.93 -14.56 4.19
N LEU A 254 -27.24 -13.45 4.46
CA LEU A 254 -27.69 -12.40 5.38
C LEU A 254 -28.96 -11.71 4.90
N ALA A 255 -29.05 -11.35 3.61
CA ALA A 255 -30.26 -10.79 3.03
C ALA A 255 -31.46 -11.73 3.26
N GLY A 256 -31.33 -13.01 2.90
CA GLY A 256 -32.39 -14.01 3.12
C GLY A 256 -32.67 -14.35 4.60
N TYR A 257 -31.78 -14.00 5.52
CA TYR A 257 -32.04 -14.07 6.97
C TYR A 257 -32.85 -12.85 7.44
N PHE A 258 -32.40 -11.64 7.10
CA PHE A 258 -33.09 -10.40 7.46
C PHE A 258 -34.49 -10.29 6.84
N GLU A 259 -34.70 -10.87 5.65
CA GLU A 259 -36.01 -11.05 5.03
C GLU A 259 -36.98 -11.82 5.97
N LYS A 260 -36.53 -12.96 6.51
CA LYS A 260 -37.33 -13.84 7.37
C LYS A 260 -37.61 -13.26 8.75
N VAL A 261 -36.70 -12.45 9.28
CA VAL A 261 -36.85 -11.75 10.56
C VAL A 261 -37.62 -10.42 10.41
N GLY A 262 -37.97 -10.03 9.18
CA GLY A 262 -38.75 -8.81 8.90
C GLY A 262 -37.94 -7.52 8.86
N MET A 263 -36.60 -7.60 8.91
CA MET A 263 -35.67 -6.45 8.79
C MET A 263 -35.50 -6.01 7.32
N THR A 264 -36.62 -5.83 6.63
CA THR A 264 -36.73 -5.57 5.17
C THR A 264 -35.90 -4.37 4.69
N THR A 265 -35.77 -3.31 5.49
CA THR A 265 -34.91 -2.16 5.13
C THR A 265 -33.42 -2.51 5.07
N LEU A 266 -32.95 -3.38 5.96
CA LEU A 266 -31.54 -3.81 6.00
C LEU A 266 -31.26 -4.85 4.92
N GLU A 267 -32.21 -5.77 4.71
CA GLU A 267 -32.22 -6.73 3.60
C GLU A 267 -32.11 -6.03 2.24
N ALA A 268 -32.94 -5.03 1.99
CA ALA A 268 -32.92 -4.26 0.74
C ALA A 268 -31.57 -3.54 0.55
N ALA A 269 -31.00 -2.98 1.62
CA ALA A 269 -29.70 -2.32 1.60
C ALA A 269 -28.52 -3.28 1.35
N ILE A 270 -28.65 -4.57 1.69
CA ILE A 270 -27.69 -5.62 1.31
C ILE A 270 -27.84 -5.99 -0.15
N ARG A 271 -29.08 -6.19 -0.65
CA ARG A 271 -29.29 -6.49 -2.07
C ARG A 271 -28.85 -5.33 -2.97
N ASP A 272 -29.09 -4.08 -2.56
CA ASP A 272 -28.55 -2.88 -3.21
C ASP A 272 -27.02 -2.91 -3.32
N LEU A 273 -26.32 -3.34 -2.26
CA LEU A 273 -24.86 -3.47 -2.24
C LEU A 273 -24.34 -4.59 -3.16
N MET A 274 -25.13 -5.65 -3.36
CA MET A 274 -24.80 -6.79 -4.22
C MET A 274 -25.03 -6.54 -5.72
N GLN A 275 -25.77 -5.49 -6.11
CA GLN A 275 -26.05 -5.21 -7.51
C GLN A 275 -24.79 -4.69 -8.25
N PRO A 276 -24.29 -5.40 -9.27
CA PRO A 276 -23.10 -4.97 -10.01
C PRO A 276 -23.36 -3.65 -10.73
N GLY A 277 -22.42 -2.70 -10.59
CA GLY A 277 -22.49 -1.38 -11.23
C GLY A 277 -23.16 -0.27 -10.41
N GLN A 278 -23.73 -0.55 -9.23
CA GLN A 278 -24.20 0.50 -8.32
C GLN A 278 -23.05 1.12 -7.51
N ARG A 279 -23.19 2.41 -7.11
CA ARG A 279 -22.18 3.19 -6.37
C ARG A 279 -21.93 2.57 -4.99
N PRO A 280 -20.85 1.81 -4.79
CA PRO A 280 -20.87 0.83 -3.72
C PRO A 280 -20.47 1.45 -2.37
N ALA A 281 -19.64 2.50 -2.35
CA ALA A 281 -19.21 3.16 -1.12
C ALA A 281 -20.35 3.90 -0.39
N SER A 282 -21.27 4.52 -1.13
CA SER A 282 -22.46 5.12 -0.55
C SER A 282 -23.45 4.08 -0.03
N GLN A 283 -23.62 2.95 -0.73
CA GLN A 283 -24.46 1.86 -0.23
C GLN A 283 -23.85 1.22 1.01
N LEU A 284 -22.53 0.99 1.02
CA LEU A 284 -21.81 0.48 2.19
C LEU A 284 -21.99 1.38 3.41
N LEU A 285 -21.84 2.70 3.26
CA LEU A 285 -22.08 3.66 4.33
C LEU A 285 -23.54 3.71 4.78
N LYS A 286 -24.51 3.64 3.85
CA LYS A 286 -25.95 3.56 4.14
C LYS A 286 -26.27 2.30 4.94
N THR A 287 -25.79 1.12 4.51
CA THR A 287 -26.00 -0.14 5.23
C THR A 287 -25.31 -0.10 6.60
N ARG A 288 -24.08 0.45 6.70
CA ARG A 288 -23.36 0.63 7.98
C ARG A 288 -24.09 1.58 8.94
N TYR A 289 -24.77 2.60 8.42
CA TYR A 289 -25.63 3.50 9.19
C TYR A 289 -26.93 2.81 9.65
N LEU A 290 -27.58 2.04 8.78
CA LEU A 290 -28.75 1.23 9.14
C LEU A 290 -28.41 0.22 10.23
N CYS A 291 -27.27 -0.49 10.12
CA CYS A 291 -26.75 -1.36 11.18
C CYS A 291 -26.64 -0.61 12.53
N ARG A 292 -26.16 0.64 12.53
CA ARG A 292 -26.06 1.47 13.74
C ARG A 292 -27.42 1.89 14.30
N LEU A 293 -28.39 2.24 13.45
CA LEU A 293 -29.75 2.56 13.89
C LEU A 293 -30.40 1.35 14.56
N TYR A 294 -30.35 0.18 13.92
CA TYR A 294 -30.91 -1.04 14.49
C TYR A 294 -30.19 -1.50 15.77
N SER A 295 -28.87 -1.30 15.90
CA SER A 295 -28.16 -1.58 17.16
C SER A 295 -28.50 -0.60 18.29
N TRP A 296 -28.83 0.66 17.97
CA TRP A 296 -29.20 1.66 18.97
C TRP A 296 -30.62 1.40 19.50
N ASP A 297 -31.59 1.18 18.62
CA ASP A 297 -33.00 0.96 18.98
C ASP A 297 -33.13 -0.15 20.04
N GLN A 298 -32.49 -1.30 19.78
CA GLN A 298 -32.38 -2.47 20.66
C GLN A 298 -31.67 -2.21 22.01
N SER A 299 -30.84 -1.17 22.09
CA SER A 299 -30.15 -0.78 23.34
C SER A 299 -31.01 0.09 24.26
N SER A 300 -32.11 0.66 23.74
CA SER A 300 -33.00 1.58 24.48
C SER A 300 -33.98 0.84 25.38
N GLU A 301 -34.53 -0.27 24.89
CA GLU A 301 -35.59 -1.05 25.55
C GLU A 301 -35.12 -1.72 26.86
N PHE A 302 -33.81 -1.86 27.06
CA PHE A 302 -33.21 -2.48 28.25
C PHE A 302 -33.07 -1.57 29.48
N LYS A 303 -33.57 -0.32 29.42
CA LYS A 303 -33.40 0.70 30.48
C LYS A 303 -34.72 1.26 31.05
N ALA A 304 -35.85 0.66 30.70
CA ALA A 304 -37.19 0.99 31.21
C ALA A 304 -37.73 -0.15 32.09
#